data_AF-A0A7C7H398-F1
#
_entry.id   AF-A0A7C7H398-F1
#
_cell.length_a   1.000
_cell.length_b   1.000
_cell.length_c   1.000
_cell.angle_alpha   90.00
_cell.angle_beta   90.00
_cell.angle_gamma   90.00
#
_symmetry.space_group_name_H-M   'P 1'
#
loop_
_entity.id
_entity.type
_entity.pdbx_description
1 polymer ?
#
loop_
_entity_poly.entity_id
_entity_poly.type
_entity_poly.pdbx_seq_one_letter_code
_entity_poly.pdbx_strand_id
1 'polypeptide(L)'
;MISSVSFHPFISSLPLALLFSGLLLVLLAYKKGERSNTGVASFNLSMGFIAALMADFSGMISVDIHSWDTVTILGHQGYSFLVTVLFGFAVGWSYTQPFSRTALLIYIMCALAMLASVFSGYQLVFS
;
A
#
# COMPACT_ATOMS: atom_id res chain seq x y z
N MET A 1 9.68 24.19 -10.47
CA MET A 1 10.27 22.97 -9.87
C MET A 1 9.29 22.49 -8.82
N ILE A 2 8.57 21.40 -9.09
CA ILE A 2 7.79 20.75 -8.03
C ILE A 2 8.80 19.96 -7.22
N SER A 3 9.11 20.41 -6.01
CA SER A 3 10.01 19.69 -5.12
C SER A 3 9.43 18.30 -4.84
N SER A 4 10.28 17.27 -4.85
CA SER A 4 9.95 15.89 -4.48
C SER A 4 9.14 15.79 -3.18
N VAL A 5 9.42 16.71 -2.25
CA VAL A 5 8.72 16.89 -0.97
C VAL A 5 7.22 17.20 -1.13
N SER A 6 6.82 17.95 -2.15
CA SER A 6 5.42 18.32 -2.41
C SER A 6 4.63 17.20 -3.11
N PHE A 7 5.32 16.28 -3.81
CA PHE A 7 4.70 15.14 -4.48
C PHE A 7 4.52 13.93 -3.54
N HIS A 8 5.34 13.84 -2.49
CA HIS A 8 5.33 12.72 -1.56
C HIS A 8 3.97 12.48 -0.86
N PRO A 9 3.20 13.51 -0.42
CA PRO A 9 1.88 13.30 0.16
C PRO A 9 0.87 12.70 -0.84
N PHE A 10 0.95 13.12 -2.11
CA PHE A 10 0.11 12.59 -3.19
C PHE A 10 0.47 11.14 -3.53
N ILE A 11 1.77 10.82 -3.56
CA ILE A 11 2.27 9.46 -3.79
C ILE A 11 1.96 8.55 -2.59
N SER A 12 1.92 9.06 -1.35
CA SER A 12 1.66 8.24 -0.16
C SER A 12 0.18 7.87 0.04
N SER A 13 -0.75 8.72 -0.41
CA SER A 13 -2.19 8.48 -0.27
C SER A 13 -2.78 7.64 -1.40
N LEU A 14 -2.13 7.63 -2.57
CA LEU A 14 -2.54 6.86 -3.74
C LEU A 14 -2.55 5.32 -3.51
N PRO A 15 -1.52 4.70 -2.91
CA PRO A 15 -1.51 3.28 -2.54
C PRO A 15 -2.66 2.91 -1.61
N LEU A 16 -2.96 3.77 -0.63
CA LEU A 16 -4.04 3.55 0.33
C LEU A 16 -5.40 3.51 -0.37
N ALA A 17 -5.68 4.50 -1.23
CA ALA A 17 -6.91 4.57 -2.00
C ALA A 17 -7.07 3.40 -2.97
N LEU A 18 -5.98 2.98 -3.62
CA LEU A 18 -5.98 1.86 -4.56
C LEU A 18 -6.10 0.51 -3.86
N LEU A 19 -5.50 0.34 -2.67
CA LEU A 19 -5.73 -0.83 -1.82
C LEU A 19 -7.20 -0.93 -1.45
N PHE A 20 -7.76 0.15 -0.90
CA PHE A 20 -9.14 0.17 -0.42
C PHE A 20 -10.13 -0.12 -1.54
N SER A 21 -9.97 0.54 -2.69
CA SER A 21 -10.82 0.30 -3.86
C SER A 21 -10.65 -1.11 -4.43
N GLY A 22 -9.41 -1.63 -4.52
CA GLY A 22 -9.13 -3.00 -4.95
C GLY A 22 -9.81 -4.04 -4.07
N LEU A 23 -9.66 -3.93 -2.74
CA LEU A 23 -10.31 -4.83 -1.78
C LEU A 23 -11.84 -4.75 -1.84
N LEU A 24 -12.39 -3.55 -1.97
CA LEU A 24 -13.84 -3.35 -2.09
C LEU A 24 -14.39 -4.00 -3.37
N LEU A 25 -13.66 -3.91 -4.48
CA LEU A 25 -14.01 -4.60 -5.73
C LEU A 25 -13.89 -6.12 -5.61
N VAL A 26 -12.88 -6.66 -4.91
CA VAL A 26 -12.82 -8.10 -4.60
C VAL A 26 -14.05 -8.54 -3.81
N LEU A 27 -14.45 -7.77 -2.79
CA LEU A 27 -15.61 -8.07 -1.96
C LEU A 27 -16.91 -8.02 -2.77
N LEU A 28 -17.07 -7.01 -3.63
CA LEU A 28 -18.22 -6.91 -4.53
C LEU A 28 -18.25 -8.07 -5.55
N ALA A 29 -17.10 -8.45 -6.10
CA ALA A 29 -16.99 -9.58 -7.00
C ALA A 29 -17.40 -10.89 -6.31
N TYR A 30 -16.99 -11.08 -5.05
CA TYR A 30 -17.38 -12.23 -4.24
C TYR A 30 -18.89 -12.25 -3.99
N LYS A 31 -19.48 -11.11 -3.59
CA LYS A 31 -20.90 -11.01 -3.25
C LYS A 31 -21.83 -11.15 -4.46
N LYS A 32 -21.43 -10.62 -5.63
CA LYS A 32 -22.23 -10.63 -6.86
C LYS A 32 -21.96 -11.83 -7.78
N GLY A 33 -20.88 -12.59 -7.55
CA GLY A 33 -20.46 -13.67 -8.45
C GLY A 33 -19.96 -13.21 -9.83
N GLU A 34 -19.84 -11.90 -10.04
CA GLU A 34 -19.40 -11.30 -11.30
C GLU A 34 -17.87 -11.33 -11.41
N ARG A 35 -17.35 -12.23 -12.23
CA ARG A 35 -15.90 -12.34 -12.54
C ARG A 35 -15.31 -11.13 -13.28
N SER A 36 -16.15 -10.22 -13.80
CA SER A 36 -15.66 -8.97 -14.40
C SER A 36 -14.95 -8.09 -13.36
N ASN A 37 -15.51 -8.03 -12.14
CA ASN A 37 -15.03 -7.15 -11.08
C ASN A 37 -13.67 -7.61 -10.50
N THR A 38 -13.28 -8.89 -10.65
CA THR A 38 -11.96 -9.36 -10.22
C THR A 38 -10.83 -8.81 -11.09
N GLY A 39 -11.06 -8.60 -12.39
CA GLY A 39 -10.04 -8.00 -13.26
C GLY A 39 -9.73 -6.56 -12.88
N VAL A 40 -10.78 -5.77 -12.62
CA VAL A 40 -10.65 -4.38 -12.17
C VAL A 40 -10.04 -4.30 -10.77
N ALA A 41 -10.41 -5.21 -9.87
CA ALA A 41 -9.78 -5.31 -8.55
C ALA A 41 -8.27 -5.56 -8.63
N SER A 42 -7.85 -6.52 -9.45
CA SER A 42 -6.43 -6.84 -9.66
C SER A 42 -5.66 -5.69 -10.31
N PHE A 43 -6.30 -4.96 -11.24
CA PHE A 43 -5.71 -3.75 -11.82
C PHE A 43 -5.47 -2.67 -10.75
N ASN A 44 -6.47 -2.40 -9.90
CA ASN A 44 -6.32 -1.42 -8.82
C ASN A 44 -5.23 -1.82 -7.83
N LEU A 45 -5.17 -3.11 -7.44
CA LEU A 45 -4.10 -3.61 -6.59
C LEU A 45 -2.72 -3.48 -7.26
N SER A 46 -2.62 -3.69 -8.58
CA SER A 46 -1.35 -3.54 -9.32
C SER A 46 -0.89 -2.09 -9.35
N MET A 47 -1.81 -1.15 -9.63
CA MET A 47 -1.51 0.28 -9.60
C MET A 47 -1.13 0.73 -8.19
N GLY A 48 -1.80 0.21 -7.16
CA GLY A 48 -1.47 0.50 -5.77
C GLY A 48 -0.09 -0.03 -5.38
N PHE A 49 0.32 -1.20 -5.89
CA PHE A 49 1.66 -1.76 -5.67
C PHE A 49 2.75 -0.87 -6.26
N ILE A 50 2.56 -0.43 -7.51
CA ILE A 50 3.51 0.47 -8.17
C ILE A 50 3.61 1.79 -7.40
N ALA A 51 2.47 2.34 -6.96
CA ALA A 51 2.46 3.54 -6.16
C ALA A 51 3.17 3.36 -4.81
N ALA A 52 3.01 2.20 -4.16
CA ALA A 52 3.66 1.87 -2.89
C ALA A 52 5.18 1.78 -3.06
N LEU A 53 5.65 1.10 -4.13
CA LEU A 53 7.07 1.08 -4.50
C LEU A 53 7.63 2.49 -4.71
N MET A 54 6.91 3.32 -5.45
CA MET A 54 7.33 4.71 -5.69
C MET A 54 7.36 5.52 -4.38
N ALA A 55 6.40 5.30 -3.47
CA ALA A 55 6.36 5.95 -2.17
C ALA A 55 7.55 5.55 -1.30
N ASP A 56 7.87 4.26 -1.23
CA ASP A 56 9.00 3.74 -0.45
C ASP A 56 10.33 4.29 -0.94
N PHE A 57 10.61 4.21 -2.26
CA PHE A 57 11.85 4.74 -2.82
C PHE A 57 11.94 6.27 -2.68
N SER A 58 10.84 6.99 -2.88
CA SER A 58 10.81 8.44 -2.67
C SER A 58 11.03 8.82 -1.21
N GLY A 59 10.47 8.06 -0.26
CA GLY A 59 10.63 8.26 1.16
C GLY A 59 12.05 8.01 1.62
N MET A 60 12.66 6.90 1.17
CA MET A 60 14.07 6.59 1.46
C MET A 60 15.01 7.71 1.00
N ILE A 61 14.82 8.26 -0.20
CA ILE A 61 15.65 9.35 -0.73
C ILE A 61 15.42 10.66 0.06
N SER A 62 14.18 10.92 0.49
CA SER A 62 13.84 12.15 1.23
C SER A 62 14.35 12.16 2.68
N VAL A 63 14.42 10.98 3.31
CA VAL A 63 14.88 10.81 4.70
C VAL A 63 16.37 11.12 4.83
N ASP A 64 17.18 10.77 3.83
CA ASP A 64 18.63 11.03 3.83
C ASP A 64 18.97 12.54 3.81
N ILE A 65 17.98 13.40 3.53
CA ILE A 65 18.13 14.86 3.40
C ILE A 65 17.73 15.61 4.69
N HIS A 66 17.00 14.98 5.63
CA HIS A 66 16.57 15.63 6.88
C HIS A 66 16.97 14.78 8.09
N SER A 67 17.84 15.34 8.92
CA SER A 67 18.43 14.75 10.13
C SER A 67 17.43 14.57 11.28
N TRP A 68 16.44 13.70 11.09
CA TRP A 68 15.51 13.26 12.13
C TRP A 68 16.07 12.02 12.86
N ASP A 69 15.50 11.68 14.01
CA ASP A 69 15.95 10.55 14.82
C ASP A 69 15.85 9.22 14.04
N THR A 70 16.99 8.58 13.82
CA THR A 70 17.18 7.49 12.85
C THR A 70 16.29 6.29 13.16
N VAL A 71 16.02 6.04 14.45
CA VAL A 71 15.22 4.90 14.92
C VAL A 71 13.75 5.03 14.51
N THR A 72 13.16 6.21 14.69
CA THR A 72 11.75 6.46 14.38
C THR A 72 11.49 6.40 12.88
N ILE A 73 12.43 6.92 12.08
CA ILE A 73 12.33 6.87 10.63
C ILE A 73 12.51 5.45 10.09
N LEU A 74 13.53 4.70 10.57
CA LEU A 74 13.71 3.31 10.16
C LEU A 74 12.48 2.45 10.51
N GLY A 75 11.83 2.73 11.64
CA GLY A 75 10.59 2.08 12.04
C GLY A 75 9.48 2.28 11.01
N HIS A 76 9.21 3.52 10.61
CA HIS A 76 8.20 3.82 9.58
C HIS A 76 8.57 3.24 8.21
N GLN A 77 9.83 3.38 7.79
CA GLN A 77 10.32 2.81 6.53
C GLN A 77 10.17 1.27 6.51
N GLY A 78 10.40 0.60 7.64
CA GLY A 78 10.18 -0.83 7.79
C GLY A 78 8.71 -1.23 7.61
N TYR A 79 7.77 -0.46 8.16
CA TYR A 79 6.34 -0.69 7.94
C TYR A 79 5.93 -0.44 6.49
N SER A 80 6.40 0.63 5.86
CA SER A 80 6.07 0.96 4.47
C SER A 80 6.63 -0.10 3.50
N PHE A 81 7.85 -0.58 3.72
CA PHE A 81 8.40 -1.69 2.95
C PHE A 81 7.63 -3.01 3.15
N LEU A 82 7.22 -3.32 4.39
CA LEU A 82 6.40 -4.50 4.69
C LEU A 82 5.06 -4.43 3.93
N VAL A 83 4.44 -3.26 3.87
CA VAL A 83 3.22 -3.03 3.08
C VAL A 83 3.45 -3.35 1.61
N THR A 84 4.55 -2.85 1.03
CA THR A 84 4.88 -3.09 -0.38
C THR A 84 5.07 -4.58 -0.70
N VAL A 85 5.75 -5.32 0.17
CA VAL A 85 5.90 -6.78 0.05
C VAL A 85 4.54 -7.48 0.09
N LEU A 86 3.69 -7.14 1.07
CA LEU A 86 2.35 -7.70 1.19
C LEU A 86 1.45 -7.34 0.00
N PHE A 87 1.61 -6.14 -0.55
CA PHE A 87 0.92 -5.71 -1.77
C PHE A 87 1.31 -6.55 -2.98
N GLY A 88 2.60 -6.85 -3.15
CA GLY A 88 3.07 -7.73 -4.21
C GLY A 88 2.43 -9.12 -4.13
N PHE A 89 2.33 -9.68 -2.92
CA PHE A 89 1.61 -10.93 -2.69
C PHE A 89 0.10 -10.79 -2.96
N ALA A 90 -0.53 -9.69 -2.53
CA ALA A 90 -1.94 -9.43 -2.78
C ALA A 90 -2.24 -9.38 -4.28
N VAL A 91 -1.40 -8.71 -5.07
CA VAL A 91 -1.49 -8.66 -6.54
C VAL A 91 -1.33 -10.06 -7.14
N GLY A 92 -0.30 -10.81 -6.73
CA GLY A 92 -0.06 -12.16 -7.24
C GLY A 92 -1.26 -13.09 -7.01
N TRP A 93 -1.85 -13.04 -5.82
CA TRP A 93 -3.04 -13.83 -5.49
C TRP A 93 -4.32 -13.32 -6.16
N SER A 94 -4.46 -12.02 -6.40
CA SER A 94 -5.64 -11.47 -7.05
C SER A 94 -5.76 -11.93 -8.52
N TYR A 95 -4.64 -12.18 -9.20
CA TYR A 95 -4.63 -12.73 -10.56
C TYR A 95 -4.79 -14.25 -10.62
N THR A 96 -4.29 -14.98 -9.62
CA THR A 96 -4.24 -16.45 -9.66
C THR A 96 -5.41 -17.11 -8.93
N GLN A 97 -5.66 -16.73 -7.67
CA GLN A 97 -6.66 -17.34 -6.80
C GLN A 97 -7.30 -16.29 -5.85
N PRO A 98 -8.09 -15.34 -6.38
CA PRO A 98 -8.52 -14.14 -5.66
C PRO A 98 -9.40 -14.42 -4.43
N PHE A 99 -10.09 -15.57 -4.39
CA PHE A 99 -11.01 -15.94 -3.31
C PHE A 99 -10.50 -17.09 -2.43
N SER A 100 -9.23 -17.47 -2.57
CA SER A 100 -8.64 -18.49 -1.68
C SER A 100 -8.56 -17.98 -0.24
N ARG A 101 -8.59 -18.90 0.74
CA ARG A 101 -8.40 -18.54 2.15
C ARG A 101 -7.07 -17.81 2.38
N THR A 102 -6.03 -18.24 1.65
CA THR A 102 -4.70 -17.61 1.68
C THR A 102 -4.73 -16.18 1.14
N ALA A 103 -5.41 -15.93 0.00
CA ALA A 103 -5.57 -14.58 -0.54
C ALA A 103 -6.25 -13.66 0.47
N LEU A 104 -7.31 -14.14 1.13
CA LEU A 104 -8.07 -13.38 2.11
C LEU A 104 -7.20 -12.99 3.31
N LEU A 105 -6.38 -13.93 3.81
CA LEU A 105 -5.40 -13.64 4.86
C LEU A 105 -4.37 -12.59 4.41
N ILE A 106 -3.84 -12.71 3.19
CA ILE A 106 -2.88 -11.74 2.63
C ILE A 106 -3.52 -10.35 2.53
N TYR A 107 -4.76 -10.25 2.06
CA TYR A 107 -5.50 -8.98 1.98
C TYR A 107 -5.70 -8.33 3.35
N ILE A 108 -6.07 -9.11 4.37
CA ILE A 108 -6.22 -8.61 5.75
C ILE A 108 -4.87 -8.12 6.28
N MET A 109 -3.82 -8.92 6.13
CA MET A 109 -2.48 -8.55 6.59
C MET A 109 -1.97 -7.30 5.88
N CYS A 110 -2.21 -7.18 4.58
CA CYS A 110 -1.86 -6.01 3.79
C CYS A 110 -2.60 -4.75 4.28
N ALA A 111 -3.90 -4.87 4.61
CA ALA A 111 -4.68 -3.77 5.17
C ALA A 111 -4.19 -3.35 6.57
N LEU A 112 -3.87 -4.31 7.44
CA LEU A 112 -3.33 -4.03 8.78
C LEU A 112 -1.95 -3.36 8.71
N ALA A 113 -1.05 -3.88 7.87
CA ALA A 113 0.27 -3.27 7.66
C ALA A 113 0.13 -1.84 7.12
N MET A 114 -0.82 -1.60 6.20
CA MET A 114 -1.08 -0.28 5.64
C MET A 114 -1.56 0.70 6.72
N LEU A 115 -2.47 0.27 7.60
CA LEU A 115 -2.91 1.09 8.74
C LEU A 115 -1.75 1.40 9.70
N ALA A 116 -0.86 0.45 9.95
CA ALA A 116 0.33 0.67 10.77
C ALA A 116 1.32 1.66 10.12
N SER A 117 1.52 1.59 8.79
CA SER A 117 2.32 2.56 8.04
C SER A 117 1.70 3.96 8.10
N VAL A 118 0.38 4.10 7.92
CA VAL A 118 -0.32 5.38 8.05
C VAL A 118 -0.20 5.96 9.46
N PHE A 119 -0.39 5.13 10.49
CA PHE A 119 -0.28 5.57 11.88
C PHE A 119 1.14 6.02 12.25
N SER A 120 2.15 5.25 11.85
CA SER A 120 3.55 5.64 12.07
C SER A 120 3.94 6.89 11.27
N GLY A 121 3.40 7.06 10.06
CA GLY A 121 3.56 8.28 9.27
C GLY A 121 2.94 9.51 9.94
N TYR A 122 1.75 9.36 10.54
CA TYR A 122 1.13 10.42 11.34
C TYR A 122 2.00 10.79 12.55
N GLN A 123 2.52 9.81 13.28
CA GLN A 123 3.41 10.05 14.42
C GLN A 123 4.68 10.78 14.01
N LEU A 124 5.26 10.46 12.85
CA LEU A 124 6.41 11.19 12.31
C LEU A 124 6.12 12.67 12.07
N VAL A 125 4.93 13.02 11.57
CA VAL A 125 4.63 14.42 11.19
C VAL A 125 4.17 15.26 12.38
N PHE A 126 3.46 14.67 13.34
CA PHE A 126 2.72 15.41 14.36
C PHE A 126 3.14 15.15 15.81
N SER A 127 4.11 14.25 16.03
CA SER A 127 4.62 13.91 17.37
C SER A 127 6.04 14.41 17.58
#